data_AF-A0A962YRY0-F1
#
_entry.id   AF-A0A962YRY0-F1
#
_cell.length_a   1.000
_cell.length_b   1.000
_cell.length_c   1.000
_cell.angle_alpha   90.00
_cell.angle_beta   90.00
_cell.angle_gamma   90.00
#
_symmetry.space_group_name_H-M   'P 1'
#
loop_
_entity.id
_entity.type
_entity.pdbx_description
1 polymer ?
#
loop_
_entity_poly.entity_id
_entity_poly.type
_entity_poly.pdbx_seq_one_letter_code
_entity_poly.pdbx_strand_id
1 'polypeptide(L)'
;MLTAPHLFSHRRYWAARFGIAPFLPMSRAEMDTLGWDSCDIILVTGDAYIDHPSFGMAIVGRLLEAQGFRVGILAQPDWTSAEPFQALGRPNLLFGVTAGNM
;
A
#
# COMPACT_ATOMS: atom_id res chain seq x y z
N MET A 1 -33.81 -0.23 -3.16
CA MET A 1 -32.39 0.08 -3.43
C MET A 1 -31.57 -0.51 -2.29
N LEU A 2 -30.53 -1.29 -2.58
CA LEU A 2 -29.59 -1.74 -1.55
C LEU A 2 -28.68 -0.56 -1.19
N THR A 3 -28.72 -0.10 0.06
CA THR A 3 -27.78 0.91 0.56
C THR A 3 -26.40 0.27 0.74
N ALA A 4 -25.35 0.94 0.26
CA ALA A 4 -23.99 0.45 0.44
C ALA A 4 -23.65 0.34 1.94
N PRO A 5 -22.98 -0.73 2.39
CA PRO A 5 -22.48 -0.83 3.76
C PRO A 5 -21.56 0.34 4.09
N HIS A 6 -21.53 0.74 5.37
CA HIS A 6 -20.57 1.73 5.85
C HIS A 6 -19.13 1.22 5.68
N LEU A 7 -18.21 2.08 5.25
CA LEU A 7 -16.83 1.69 4.91
C LEU A 7 -16.10 0.95 6.05
N PHE A 8 -16.40 1.32 7.29
CA PHE A 8 -15.79 0.73 8.49
C PHE A 8 -16.67 -0.35 9.15
N SER A 9 -17.70 -0.84 8.46
CA SER A 9 -18.55 -1.93 8.98
C SER A 9 -17.96 -3.32 8.76
N HIS A 10 -16.99 -3.46 7.84
CA HIS A 10 -16.32 -4.73 7.59
C HIS A 10 -15.31 -5.05 8.70
N ARG A 11 -15.18 -6.35 9.01
CA ARG A 11 -14.11 -6.83 9.89
C ARG A 11 -12.76 -6.49 9.26
N ARG A 12 -11.90 -5.80 10.01
CA ARG A 12 -10.51 -5.54 9.60
C ARG A 12 -9.78 -6.84 9.25
N TYR A 13 -8.93 -6.75 8.24
CA TYR A 13 -8.07 -7.84 7.82
C TYR A 13 -7.13 -8.28 8.94
N TRP A 14 -6.72 -9.56 8.91
CA TRP A 14 -6.01 -10.20 10.03
C TRP A 14 -4.68 -9.52 10.36
N ALA A 15 -4.05 -8.87 9.37
CA ALA A 15 -2.74 -8.25 9.49
C ALA A 15 -2.77 -6.93 10.28
N ALA A 16 -3.96 -6.42 10.66
CA ALA A 16 -4.11 -5.31 11.60
C ALA A 16 -3.36 -5.51 12.93
N ARG A 17 -3.02 -6.76 13.28
CA ARG A 17 -2.22 -7.11 14.45
C ARG A 17 -0.79 -6.54 14.44
N PHE A 18 -0.25 -6.20 13.27
CA PHE A 18 1.09 -5.62 13.12
C PHE A 18 1.13 -4.11 13.41
N GLY A 19 -0.02 -3.48 13.64
CA GLY A 19 -0.11 -2.04 13.82
C GLY A 19 -0.03 -1.27 12.50
N ILE A 20 0.20 0.04 12.61
CA ILE A 20 0.33 0.98 11.49
C ILE A 20 1.80 1.31 11.26
N ALA A 21 2.21 1.43 10.00
CA ALA A 21 3.55 1.85 9.64
C ALA A 21 3.68 3.38 9.73
N PRO A 22 4.82 3.93 10.20
CA PRO A 22 5.06 5.37 10.17
C PRO A 22 4.93 5.96 8.77
N PHE A 23 5.43 5.22 7.77
CA PHE A 23 5.29 5.46 6.33
C PHE A 23 5.02 4.11 5.64
N LEU A 24 4.33 4.11 4.50
CA LEU A 24 4.20 2.89 3.70
C LEU A 24 5.60 2.46 3.22
N PRO A 25 6.03 1.21 3.45
CA PRO A 25 7.37 0.76 3.08
C PRO A 25 7.55 0.78 1.56
N MET A 26 8.72 1.23 1.12
CA MET A 26 9.19 1.23 -0.26
C MET A 26 10.33 0.24 -0.50
N SER A 27 10.85 -0.36 0.57
CA SER A 27 11.94 -1.32 0.52
C SER A 27 11.72 -2.54 1.42
N ARG A 28 12.49 -3.60 1.18
CA ARG A 28 12.52 -4.76 2.08
C ARG A 28 13.05 -4.45 3.47
N ALA A 29 14.06 -3.60 3.59
CA ALA A 29 14.60 -3.21 4.89
C ALA A 29 13.55 -2.50 5.78
N GLU A 30 12.69 -1.66 5.18
CA GLU A 30 11.58 -1.03 5.92
C GLU A 30 10.53 -2.07 6.33
N MET A 31 10.22 -3.04 5.46
CA MET A 31 9.34 -4.14 5.84
C MET A 31 9.89 -4.99 6.97
N ASP A 32 11.19 -5.28 6.97
CA ASP A 32 11.85 -6.01 8.05
C ASP A 32 11.74 -5.24 9.37
N THR A 33 11.88 -3.91 9.32
CA THR A 33 11.68 -3.02 10.49
C THR A 33 10.25 -3.08 11.03
N LEU A 34 9.26 -3.26 10.14
CA LEU A 34 7.85 -3.44 10.47
C LEU A 34 7.50 -4.89 10.88
N GLY A 35 8.45 -5.82 10.77
CA GLY A 35 8.22 -7.25 10.99
C GLY A 35 7.31 -7.90 9.92
N TRP A 36 7.30 -7.35 8.70
CA TRP A 36 6.48 -7.83 7.59
C TRP A 36 7.30 -8.71 6.65
N ASP A 37 6.89 -9.96 6.47
CA ASP A 37 7.48 -10.87 5.47
C ASP A 37 7.04 -10.55 4.03
N SER A 38 5.89 -9.89 3.87
CA SER A 38 5.21 -9.64 2.60
C SER A 38 4.24 -8.47 2.75
N CYS A 39 3.96 -7.80 1.63
CA CYS A 39 2.82 -6.88 1.54
C CYS A 39 1.57 -7.67 1.12
N ASP A 40 0.41 -7.28 1.62
CA ASP A 40 -0.87 -7.81 1.12
C ASP A 40 -1.24 -7.08 -0.18
N ILE A 41 -1.00 -5.78 -0.23
CA ILE A 41 -1.24 -4.92 -1.39
C ILE A 41 0.03 -4.10 -1.65
N ILE A 42 0.43 -3.99 -2.92
CA ILE A 42 1.49 -3.07 -3.34
C ILE A 42 0.89 -2.03 -4.27
N LEU A 43 1.01 -0.76 -3.91
CA LEU A 43 0.64 0.35 -4.78
C LEU A 43 1.81 0.71 -5.68
N VAL A 44 1.56 0.90 -6.97
CA VAL A 44 2.54 1.39 -7.93
C VAL A 44 2.07 2.75 -8.40
N THR A 45 2.89 3.77 -8.22
CA THR A 45 2.56 5.15 -8.59
C THR A 45 3.60 5.72 -9.55
N GLY A 46 3.13 6.43 -10.58
CA GLY A 46 3.96 7.19 -11.53
C GLY A 46 4.49 8.53 -10.98
N ASP A 47 4.24 8.81 -9.71
CA ASP A 47 4.55 10.07 -9.02
C ASP A 47 5.37 9.80 -7.74
N ALA A 48 5.94 10.83 -7.15
CA ALA A 48 6.61 10.73 -5.86
C ALA A 48 5.64 10.26 -4.76
N TYR A 49 6.16 9.46 -3.83
CA TYR A 49 5.42 9.16 -2.62
C TYR A 49 5.63 10.26 -1.59
N ILE A 50 4.57 11.03 -1.34
CA ILE A 50 4.46 11.95 -0.20
C ILE A 50 3.27 11.48 0.61
N ASP A 51 3.52 11.11 1.87
CA ASP A 51 2.49 10.60 2.76
C ASP A 51 1.65 11.74 3.35
N HIS A 52 0.84 12.36 2.49
CA HIS A 52 0.02 13.53 2.81
C HIS A 52 -1.41 13.36 2.30
N PRO A 53 -2.45 13.78 3.05
CA PRO A 53 -3.84 13.60 2.63
C PRO A 53 -4.21 14.32 1.33
N SER A 54 -3.45 15.31 0.87
CA SER A 54 -3.67 15.90 -0.47
C SER A 54 -3.27 14.98 -1.63
N PHE A 55 -2.62 13.85 -1.34
CA PHE A 55 -2.09 12.91 -2.33
C PHE A 55 -2.98 11.66 -2.37
N GLY A 56 -3.65 11.42 -3.51
CA GLY A 56 -4.68 10.38 -3.63
C GLY A 56 -4.21 8.96 -3.30
N MET A 57 -2.99 8.58 -3.73
CA MET A 57 -2.39 7.28 -3.43
C MET A 57 -2.11 7.08 -1.93
N ALA A 58 -1.79 8.15 -1.20
CA ALA A 58 -1.54 8.13 0.23
C ALA A 58 -2.86 7.91 0.97
N ILE A 59 -3.95 8.61 0.59
CA ILE A 59 -5.29 8.34 1.13
C ILE A 59 -5.69 6.88 0.89
N VAL A 60 -5.53 6.37 -0.34
CA VAL A 60 -5.91 5.00 -0.67
C VAL A 60 -5.08 4.00 0.15
N GLY A 61 -3.76 4.18 0.21
CA GLY A 61 -2.87 3.31 0.99
C GLY A 61 -3.19 3.32 2.48
N ARG A 62 -3.42 4.50 3.07
CA ARG A 62 -3.78 4.65 4.49
C ARG A 62 -5.18 4.12 4.80
N LEU A 63 -6.13 4.24 3.86
CA LEU A 63 -7.44 3.61 4.01
C LEU A 63 -7.33 2.08 4.04
N LEU A 64 -6.55 1.49 3.12
CA LEU A 64 -6.31 0.05 3.09
C LEU A 64 -5.58 -0.42 4.36
N GLU A 65 -4.58 0.31 4.83
CA GLU A 65 -3.89 0.03 6.10
C GLU A 65 -4.86 0.11 7.30
N ALA A 66 -5.73 1.12 7.35
CA ALA A 66 -6.77 1.24 8.39
C ALA A 66 -7.77 0.07 8.37
N GLN A 67 -8.00 -0.53 7.20
CA GLN A 67 -8.76 -1.78 7.06
C GLN A 67 -7.95 -3.03 7.42
N GLY A 68 -6.68 -2.88 7.80
CA GLY A 68 -5.84 -3.94 8.37
C GLY A 68 -4.92 -4.64 7.37
N PHE A 69 -4.76 -4.13 6.16
CA PHE A 69 -3.84 -4.68 5.17
C PHE A 69 -2.42 -4.16 5.37
N ARG A 70 -1.42 -4.98 5.08
CA ARG A 70 -0.03 -4.51 4.93
C ARG A 70 0.13 -3.93 3.54
N VAL A 71 0.36 -2.63 3.44
CA VAL A 71 0.41 -1.91 2.16
C VAL A 71 1.82 -1.38 1.95
N GLY A 72 2.44 -1.76 0.83
CA GLY A 72 3.69 -1.16 0.36
C GLY A 72 3.45 -0.24 -0.83
N ILE A 73 4.43 0.60 -1.16
CA ILE A 73 4.36 1.50 -2.32
C ILE A 73 5.65 1.48 -3.13
N LEU A 74 5.52 1.44 -4.45
CA LEU A 74 6.60 1.62 -5.41
C LEU A 74 6.36 2.94 -6.14
N ALA A 75 7.20 3.93 -5.84
CA ALA A 75 7.09 5.28 -6.39
C ALA A 75 8.07 5.48 -7.54
N GLN A 76 7.56 5.86 -8.70
CA GLN A 76 8.34 6.06 -9.93
C GLN A 76 9.33 4.91 -10.22
N PRO A 77 8.88 3.64 -10.23
CA PRO A 77 9.77 2.55 -10.63
C PRO A 77 10.28 2.80 -12.06
N ASP A 78 11.56 2.56 -12.29
CA ASP A 78 12.12 2.58 -13.64
C ASP A 78 11.38 1.56 -14.51
N TRP A 79 10.73 2.04 -15.56
CA TRP A 79 9.86 1.27 -16.44
C TRP A 79 10.63 0.50 -17.51
N THR A 80 11.94 0.73 -17.64
CA THR A 80 12.79 0.04 -18.62
C THR A 80 13.16 -1.39 -18.20
N SER A 81 12.88 -1.76 -16.95
CA SER A 81 13.12 -3.09 -16.39
C SER A 81 11.97 -3.54 -15.49
N ALA A 82 11.80 -4.86 -15.35
CA ALA A 82 10.85 -5.44 -14.40
C ALA A 82 11.41 -5.49 -12.96
N GLU A 83 12.71 -5.23 -12.77
CA GLU A 83 13.38 -5.34 -11.46
C GLU A 83 12.82 -4.38 -10.41
N PRO A 84 12.60 -3.07 -10.69
CA PRO A 84 12.05 -2.14 -9.68
C PRO A 84 10.65 -2.55 -9.21
N PHE A 85 9.85 -3.17 -10.08
CA PHE A 85 8.52 -3.69 -9.75
C PHE A 85 8.56 -4.91 -8.81
N GLN A 86 9.73 -5.53 -8.64
CA GLN A 86 9.96 -6.68 -7.77
C GLN A 86 10.64 -6.31 -6.44
N ALA A 87 10.98 -5.03 -6.21
CA ALA A 87 11.66 -4.58 -4.99
C ALA A 87 10.91 -4.96 -3.71
N LEU A 88 9.58 -5.00 -3.78
CA LEU A 88 8.69 -5.43 -2.70
C LEU A 88 8.13 -6.86 -2.89
N GLY A 89 8.72 -7.66 -3.77
CA GLY A 89 8.31 -9.03 -4.08
C GLY A 89 6.83 -9.18 -4.44
N ARG A 90 6.30 -10.40 -4.30
CA ARG A 90 4.90 -10.70 -4.66
C ARG A 90 3.93 -10.28 -3.55
N PRO A 91 2.86 -9.52 -3.84
CA PRO A 91 1.82 -9.22 -2.86
C PRO A 91 0.90 -10.43 -2.66
N ASN A 92 0.30 -10.53 -1.48
CA ASN A 92 -0.62 -11.64 -1.18
C ASN A 92 -1.97 -11.51 -1.90
N LEU A 93 -2.41 -10.28 -2.23
CA LEU A 93 -3.70 -10.01 -2.84
C LEU A 93 -3.56 -9.42 -4.24
N LEU A 94 -2.97 -8.22 -4.38
CA LEU A 94 -2.92 -7.51 -5.66
C LEU A 94 -1.86 -6.41 -5.72
N PHE A 95 -1.57 -5.99 -6.95
CA PHE A 95 -0.96 -4.69 -7.25
C PHE A 95 -2.06 -3.68 -7.59
N GLY A 96 -1.99 -2.48 -7.04
CA GLY A 96 -2.84 -1.34 -7.41
C GLY A 96 -2.02 -0.30 -8.15
N VAL A 97 -2.39 0.04 -9.40
CA VAL A 97 -1.63 0.98 -10.23
C VAL A 97 -2.35 2.33 -10.31
N THR A 98 -1.63 3.42 -10.13
CA THR A 98 -2.15 4.80 -10.21
C THR A 98 -1.15 5.74 -10.88
N ALA A 99 -1.65 6.81 -11.50
CA ALA A 99 -0.81 7.87 -12.06
C ALA A 99 -0.25 8.82 -10.99
N GLY A 100 -0.75 8.78 -9.74
CA GLY A 100 -0.29 9.63 -8.65
C GLY A 100 -1.15 10.87 -8.40
N ASN A 101 -0.51 11.98 -7.99
CA ASN A 101 -1.14 13.26 -7.70
C ASN A 101 -0.45 14.35 -8.55
N MET A 102 -1.02 14.66 -9.73
CA MET A 102 -0.43 15.58 -10.72
C MET A 102 0.14 16.87 -10.12
#